data_AF-A0A7S1CW74-F1
#
_entry.id   AF-A0A7S1CW74-F1
#
_cell.length_a   1.000
_cell.length_b   1.000
_cell.length_c   1.000
_cell.angle_alpha   90.00
_cell.angle_beta   90.00
_cell.angle_gamma   90.00
#
_symmetry.space_group_name_H-M   'P 1'
#
loop_
_entity.id
_entity.type
_entity.pdbx_description
1 polymer ?
#
loop_
_entity_poly.entity_id
_entity_poly.type
_entity_poly.pdbx_seq_one_letter_code
_entity_poly.pdbx_strand_id
1 'polypeptide(L)'
;IQDDQNPPRLPKPVSLIGRVFQQQTGMYVIGAQERVYTAFSWVQTMLSQRSDQEYGWKAIAPPTGMAVWRALSEGFEAFEQCRALVDTPFPFPWAQAMVIFLLIYTLTSPILMVAWVESVWLAVALDFLSVVTFWTLNEVARDLESPFIFPPNDLPLPRMQHNFNERLLSSASAAFEEAVLRYSSR
;
A
#
# COMPACT_ATOMS: atom_id res chain seq x y z
N ILE A 1 -33.79 -43.22 -8.05
CA ILE A 1 -32.35 -43.56 -8.21
C ILE A 1 -31.93 -43.02 -9.57
N GLN A 2 -31.60 -41.72 -9.64
CA GLN A 2 -30.99 -41.04 -10.80
C GLN A 2 -30.85 -39.56 -10.42
N ASP A 3 -29.86 -39.22 -9.59
CA ASP A 3 -29.47 -37.83 -9.35
C ASP A 3 -28.01 -37.75 -8.83
N ASP A 4 -27.08 -38.46 -9.49
CA ASP A 4 -25.68 -38.54 -9.01
C ASP A 4 -24.64 -38.54 -10.16
N GLN A 5 -24.93 -37.86 -11.28
CA GLN A 5 -24.00 -37.73 -12.41
C GLN A 5 -23.54 -36.30 -12.70
N ASN A 6 -23.72 -35.36 -11.78
CA ASN A 6 -23.12 -34.04 -11.91
C ASN A 6 -21.92 -33.97 -10.96
N PRO A 7 -20.68 -33.75 -11.42
CA PRO A 7 -19.56 -33.57 -10.51
C PRO A 7 -19.89 -32.44 -9.53
N PRO A 8 -19.56 -32.59 -8.23
CA PRO A 8 -19.87 -31.58 -7.23
C PRO A 8 -19.30 -30.25 -7.73
N ARG A 9 -20.18 -29.25 -7.90
CA ARG A 9 -19.78 -27.91 -8.36
C ARG A 9 -18.75 -27.38 -7.37
N LEU A 10 -17.48 -27.44 -7.76
CA LEU A 10 -16.40 -26.94 -6.94
C LEU A 10 -16.72 -25.47 -6.62
N PRO A 11 -16.80 -25.09 -5.34
CA PRO A 11 -17.08 -23.70 -4.99
C PRO A 11 -16.01 -22.82 -5.62
N LYS A 12 -16.43 -21.76 -6.32
CA LYS A 12 -15.51 -20.81 -6.94
C LYS A 12 -14.47 -20.37 -5.90
N PRO A 13 -13.17 -20.28 -6.24
CA PRO A 13 -12.09 -20.06 -5.27
C PRO A 13 -12.33 -18.84 -4.35
N VAL A 14 -12.96 -17.78 -4.86
CA VAL A 14 -13.34 -16.57 -4.11
C VAL A 14 -14.40 -16.86 -3.03
N SER A 15 -15.34 -17.78 -3.28
CA SER A 15 -16.39 -18.15 -2.32
C SER A 15 -15.89 -19.01 -1.16
N LEU A 16 -14.75 -19.69 -1.33
CA LEU A 16 -14.07 -20.46 -0.28
C LEU A 16 -13.36 -19.52 0.69
N ILE A 17 -12.63 -18.55 0.16
CA ILE A 17 -11.97 -17.49 0.92
C ILE A 17 -13.01 -16.69 1.73
N GLY A 18 -14.14 -16.33 1.12
CA GLY A 18 -15.24 -15.64 1.80
C GLY A 18 -15.84 -16.43 2.97
N ARG A 19 -16.06 -17.74 2.82
CA ARG A 19 -16.59 -18.60 3.91
C ARG A 19 -15.60 -18.79 5.05
N VAL A 20 -14.31 -18.92 4.73
CA VAL A 20 -13.24 -19.02 5.72
C VAL A 20 -13.15 -17.74 6.56
N PHE A 21 -13.15 -16.57 5.91
CA PHE A 21 -13.16 -15.30 6.61
C PHE A 21 -14.44 -15.14 7.45
N GLN A 22 -15.59 -15.56 6.93
CA GLN A 22 -16.87 -15.50 7.66
C GLN A 22 -16.86 -16.36 8.93
N GLN A 23 -16.23 -17.53 8.88
CA GLN A 23 -16.07 -18.44 10.02
C GLN A 23 -15.05 -17.93 11.06
N GLN A 24 -14.05 -17.15 10.62
CA GLN A 24 -13.03 -16.53 11.48
C GLN A 24 -13.39 -15.13 11.99
N THR A 25 -14.43 -14.48 11.45
CA THR A 25 -14.92 -13.16 11.93
C THR A 25 -15.28 -13.16 13.42
N GLY A 26 -15.62 -14.33 13.99
CA GLY A 26 -15.90 -14.49 15.41
C GLY A 26 -14.67 -14.44 16.34
N MET A 27 -13.45 -14.42 15.77
CA MET A 27 -12.17 -14.34 16.52
C MET A 27 -11.56 -12.94 16.51
N TYR A 28 -12.31 -11.91 16.10
CA TYR A 28 -11.87 -10.53 16.26
C TYR A 28 -11.96 -10.14 17.72
N VAL A 29 -10.82 -9.78 18.33
CA VAL A 29 -10.83 -9.13 19.66
C VAL A 29 -11.40 -7.73 19.48
N ILE A 30 -12.58 -7.49 20.05
CA ILE A 30 -13.20 -6.16 20.10
C ILE A 30 -12.21 -5.21 20.77
N GLY A 31 -11.61 -4.30 19.99
CA GLY A 31 -10.62 -3.33 20.45
C GLY A 31 -9.24 -3.42 19.79
N ALA A 32 -8.94 -4.50 19.04
CA ALA A 32 -7.71 -4.58 18.26
C ALA A 32 -7.81 -3.66 17.02
N GLN A 33 -7.15 -2.49 17.06
CA GLN A 33 -7.24 -1.49 15.99
C GLN A 33 -6.50 -1.92 14.71
N GLU A 34 -5.52 -2.82 14.83
CA GLU A 34 -4.64 -3.26 13.73
C GLU A 34 -5.23 -4.43 12.90
N ARG A 35 -6.11 -4.07 11.96
CA ARG A 35 -6.83 -5.04 11.10
C ARG A 35 -5.92 -5.78 10.11
N VAL A 36 -4.84 -5.14 9.65
CA VAL A 36 -3.91 -5.71 8.66
C VAL A 36 -3.16 -6.91 9.24
N TYR A 37 -2.69 -6.80 10.48
CA TYR A 37 -2.04 -7.88 11.22
C TYR A 37 -2.96 -9.09 11.41
N THR A 38 -4.25 -8.84 11.66
CA THR A 38 -5.24 -9.90 11.77
C THR A 38 -5.37 -10.66 10.45
N ALA A 39 -5.54 -9.95 9.33
CA ALA A 39 -5.62 -10.56 8.01
C ALA A 39 -4.35 -11.34 7.65
N PHE A 40 -3.17 -10.80 7.98
CA PHE A 40 -1.89 -11.47 7.77
C PHE A 40 -1.79 -12.78 8.55
N SER A 41 -2.15 -12.78 9.83
CA SER A 41 -2.13 -13.99 10.66
C SER A 41 -3.11 -15.07 10.17
N TRP A 42 -4.27 -14.67 9.61
CA TRP A 42 -5.20 -15.60 8.97
C TRP A 42 -4.59 -16.25 7.73
N VAL A 43 -3.95 -15.46 6.86
CA VAL A 43 -3.25 -16.00 5.68
C VAL A 43 -2.15 -16.98 6.09
N GLN A 44 -1.33 -16.62 7.08
CA GLN A 44 -0.29 -17.51 7.61
C GLN A 44 -0.88 -18.80 8.18
N THR A 45 -1.95 -18.71 8.97
CA THR A 45 -2.62 -19.88 9.55
C THR A 45 -3.17 -20.80 8.46
N MET A 46 -3.78 -20.24 7.41
CA MET A 46 -4.32 -21.00 6.27
C MET A 46 -3.22 -21.70 5.47
N LEU A 47 -2.11 -21.02 5.21
CA LEU A 47 -0.96 -21.61 4.53
C LEU A 47 -0.35 -22.76 5.35
N SER A 48 -0.23 -22.61 6.66
CA SER A 48 0.24 -23.65 7.57
C SER A 48 -0.71 -24.86 7.61
N GLN A 49 -2.03 -24.64 7.74
CA GLN A 49 -3.02 -25.72 7.72
C GLN A 49 -3.02 -26.50 6.40
N ARG A 50 -2.91 -25.80 5.26
CA ARG A 50 -2.76 -26.46 3.95
C ARG A 50 -1.42 -27.16 3.76
N SER A 51 -0.39 -26.77 4.52
CA SER A 51 0.91 -27.41 4.48
C SER A 51 0.85 -28.82 5.10
N ASP A 52 0.02 -29.02 6.12
CA ASP A 52 -0.08 -30.25 6.90
C ASP A 52 -1.03 -31.31 6.30
N GLN A 53 -1.73 -30.98 5.21
CA GLN A 53 -2.62 -31.92 4.51
C GLN A 53 -1.82 -32.94 3.68
N GLU A 54 -2.41 -34.13 3.48
CA GLU A 54 -1.78 -35.28 2.79
C GLU A 54 -1.38 -34.99 1.32
N TYR A 55 -2.10 -34.07 0.65
CA TYR A 55 -1.77 -33.50 -0.66
C TYR A 55 -1.40 -32.00 -0.57
N GLY A 56 -0.87 -31.59 0.58
CA GLY A 56 -0.47 -30.21 0.86
C GLY A 56 0.75 -29.78 0.06
N TRP A 57 1.05 -28.49 0.09
CA TRP A 57 2.19 -27.94 -0.66
C TRP A 57 3.55 -28.41 -0.14
N LYS A 58 3.63 -29.07 1.04
CA LYS A 58 4.82 -29.80 1.48
C LYS A 58 5.16 -31.00 0.60
N ALA A 59 4.19 -31.54 -0.16
CA ALA A 59 4.42 -32.55 -1.18
C ALA A 59 5.02 -31.96 -2.48
N ILE A 60 5.01 -30.63 -2.62
CA ILE A 60 5.65 -29.89 -3.72
C ILE A 60 7.10 -29.59 -3.31
N ALA A 61 8.02 -29.56 -4.28
CA ALA A 61 9.45 -29.43 -4.03
C ALA A 61 9.79 -28.32 -3.00
N PRO A 62 10.66 -28.60 -2.00
CA PRO A 62 11.05 -27.67 -0.93
C PRO A 62 11.31 -26.20 -1.31
N PRO A 63 11.97 -25.88 -2.45
CA PRO A 63 12.21 -24.48 -2.83
C PRO A 63 10.94 -23.66 -3.09
N THR A 64 9.84 -24.28 -3.53
CA THR A 64 8.60 -23.58 -3.88
C THR A 64 7.88 -23.07 -2.63
N GLY A 65 7.88 -23.88 -1.57
CA GLY A 65 7.25 -23.55 -0.31
C GLY A 65 7.89 -22.38 0.43
N MET A 66 9.23 -22.37 0.45
CA MET A 66 10.00 -21.26 1.02
C MET A 66 9.79 -19.96 0.23
N ALA A 67 9.62 -20.04 -1.10
CA ALA A 67 9.37 -18.87 -1.93
C ALA A 67 8.03 -18.19 -1.58
N VAL A 68 6.98 -18.97 -1.29
CA VAL A 68 5.67 -18.41 -0.85
C VAL A 68 5.81 -17.68 0.47
N TRP A 69 6.50 -18.27 1.45
CA TRP A 69 6.71 -17.60 2.74
C TRP A 69 7.55 -16.35 2.62
N ARG A 70 8.61 -16.40 1.81
CA ARG A 70 9.46 -15.25 1.55
C ARG A 70 8.67 -14.10 0.91
N ALA A 71 7.90 -14.39 -0.14
CA ALA A 71 7.07 -13.37 -0.80
C ALA A 71 6.04 -12.74 0.15
N LEU A 72 5.46 -13.54 1.05
CA LEU A 72 4.52 -13.05 2.06
C LEU A 72 5.21 -12.12 3.09
N SER A 73 6.39 -12.51 3.58
CA SER A 73 7.17 -11.69 4.51
C SER A 73 7.67 -10.40 3.86
N GLU A 74 8.17 -10.46 2.62
CA GLU A 74 8.59 -9.29 1.84
C GLU A 74 7.42 -8.30 1.65
N GLY A 75 6.21 -8.81 1.37
CA GLY A 75 5.01 -7.98 1.29
C GLY A 75 4.63 -7.31 2.61
N PHE A 76 4.79 -8.02 3.73
CA PHE A 76 4.52 -7.46 5.06
C PHE A 76 5.58 -6.44 5.49
N GLU A 77 6.84 -6.68 5.18
CA GLU A 77 7.93 -5.72 5.41
C GLU A 77 7.70 -4.42 4.64
N ALA A 78 7.26 -4.49 3.38
CA ALA A 78 6.90 -3.30 2.60
C ALA A 78 5.73 -2.52 3.23
N PHE A 79 4.74 -3.22 3.78
CA PHE A 79 3.66 -2.57 4.54
C PHE A 79 4.19 -1.86 5.80
N GLU A 80 5.08 -2.51 6.55
CA GLU A 80 5.70 -1.94 7.75
C GLU A 80 6.55 -0.70 7.43
N GLN A 81 7.27 -0.69 6.32
CA GLN A 81 7.99 0.50 5.84
C GLN A 81 7.03 1.67 5.55
N CYS A 82 5.88 1.39 4.93
CA CYS A 82 4.86 2.41 4.70
C CYS A 82 4.25 2.92 6.01
N ARG A 83 4.01 2.01 6.97
CA ARG A 83 3.50 2.35 8.31
C ARG A 83 4.50 3.22 9.07
N ALA A 84 5.78 2.87 9.04
CA ALA A 84 6.84 3.64 9.68
C ALA A 84 6.86 5.09 9.19
N LEU A 85 6.69 5.33 7.88
CA LEU A 85 6.61 6.68 7.32
C LEU A 85 5.47 7.51 7.92
N VAL A 86 4.33 6.89 8.22
CA VAL A 86 3.17 7.56 8.85
C VAL A 86 3.38 7.75 10.35
N ASP A 87 3.93 6.75 11.03
CA ASP A 87 4.12 6.73 12.48
C ASP A 87 5.29 7.60 12.95
N THR A 88 6.25 7.90 12.07
CA THR A 88 7.37 8.81 12.34
C THR A 88 7.17 10.14 11.61
N PRO A 89 6.28 11.03 12.09
CA PRO A 89 6.04 12.30 11.45
C PRO A 89 7.29 13.19 11.50
N PHE A 90 7.37 14.09 10.53
CA PHE A 90 8.44 15.08 10.48
C PHE A 90 8.50 15.92 11.77
N PRO A 91 9.70 16.21 12.33
CA PRO A 91 9.80 16.92 13.61
C PRO A 91 9.14 18.31 13.57
N PHE A 92 8.10 18.48 14.39
CA PHE A 92 7.34 19.73 14.46
C PHE A 92 8.20 21.00 14.66
N PRO A 93 9.19 21.03 15.59
CA PRO A 93 10.01 22.23 15.78
C PRO A 93 10.79 22.64 14.53
N TRP A 94 11.17 21.68 13.69
CA TRP A 94 11.93 21.96 12.47
C TRP A 94 11.02 22.52 11.37
N ALA A 95 9.80 21.99 11.24
CA ALA A 95 8.79 22.56 10.34
C ALA A 95 8.47 24.03 10.72
N GLN A 96 8.34 24.33 12.02
CA GLN A 96 8.14 25.71 12.48
C GLN A 96 9.34 26.62 12.17
N ALA A 97 10.57 26.12 12.37
CA ALA A 97 11.78 26.89 12.06
C ALA A 97 11.87 27.24 10.57
N MET A 98 11.54 26.31 9.67
CA MET A 98 11.52 26.57 8.21
C MET A 98 10.55 27.70 7.85
N VAL A 99 9.33 27.66 8.39
CA VAL A 99 8.33 28.72 8.16
C VAL A 99 8.82 30.08 8.68
N ILE A 100 9.42 30.12 9.88
CA ILE A 100 9.99 31.34 10.45
C ILE A 100 11.10 31.90 9.54
N PHE A 101 12.00 31.04 9.03
CA PHE A 101 13.06 31.48 8.12
C PHE A 101 12.50 31.99 6.78
N LEU A 102 11.46 31.36 6.24
CA LEU A 102 10.78 31.85 5.04
C LEU A 102 10.12 33.23 5.26
N LEU A 103 9.54 33.46 6.43
CA LEU A 103 8.98 34.77 6.79
C LEU A 103 10.07 35.83 6.89
N ILE A 104 11.17 35.55 7.58
CA ILE A 104 12.32 36.46 7.67
C ILE A 104 12.89 36.75 6.27
N TYR A 105 13.04 35.70 5.46
CA TYR A 105 13.50 35.82 4.08
C TYR A 105 12.57 36.72 3.24
N THR A 106 11.25 36.50 3.32
CA THR A 106 10.26 37.31 2.60
C THR A 106 10.31 38.79 2.99
N LEU A 107 10.62 39.11 4.25
CA LEU A 107 10.75 40.50 4.72
C LEU A 107 12.09 41.14 4.35
N THR A 108 13.17 40.35 4.31
CA THR A 108 14.54 40.87 4.11
C THR A 108 14.97 40.90 2.65
N SER A 109 14.45 39.98 1.82
CA SER A 109 14.70 39.89 0.38
C SER A 109 14.44 41.20 -0.39
N PRO A 110 13.30 41.91 -0.21
CA PRO A 110 13.05 43.15 -0.94
C PRO A 110 14.03 44.27 -0.56
N ILE A 111 14.46 44.33 0.70
CA ILE A 111 15.46 45.30 1.17
C ILE A 111 16.79 45.06 0.46
N LEU A 112 17.18 43.79 0.32
CA LEU A 112 18.40 43.41 -0.39
C LEU A 112 18.29 43.73 -1.89
N MET A 113 17.16 43.42 -2.54
CA MET A 113 16.99 43.67 -3.96
C MET A 113 17.09 45.15 -4.32
N VAL A 114 16.48 46.04 -3.52
CA VAL A 114 16.59 47.50 -3.74
C VAL A 114 18.02 48.01 -3.52
N ALA A 115 18.80 47.38 -2.63
CA ALA A 115 20.18 47.80 -2.37
C ALA A 115 21.15 47.44 -3.50
N TRP A 116 20.87 46.39 -4.28
CA TRP A 116 21.80 45.83 -5.28
C TRP A 116 21.33 45.93 -6.74
N VAL A 117 20.05 46.19 -6.99
CA VAL A 117 19.48 46.26 -8.35
C VAL A 117 19.03 47.69 -8.64
N GLU A 118 19.65 48.33 -9.63
CA GLU A 118 19.35 49.72 -10.00
C GLU A 118 17.94 49.90 -10.59
N SER A 119 17.48 48.92 -11.38
CA SER A 119 16.15 48.95 -12.00
C SER A 119 15.09 48.45 -11.04
N VAL A 120 14.22 49.35 -10.58
CA VAL A 120 13.12 49.05 -9.65
C VAL A 120 12.22 47.91 -10.17
N TRP A 121 11.85 47.95 -11.45
CA TRP A 121 10.99 46.92 -12.04
C TRP A 121 11.65 45.56 -12.11
N LEU A 122 12.97 45.52 -12.38
CA LEU A 122 13.73 44.29 -12.36
C LEU A 122 13.89 43.74 -10.93
N ALA A 123 14.15 44.63 -9.96
CA ALA A 123 14.26 44.27 -8.55
C ALA A 123 12.96 43.60 -8.04
N VAL A 124 11.80 44.20 -8.34
CA VAL A 124 10.48 43.64 -7.98
C VAL A 124 10.25 42.29 -8.63
N ALA A 125 10.57 42.13 -9.93
CA ALA A 125 10.37 40.87 -10.63
C ALA A 125 11.26 39.74 -10.07
N LEU A 126 12.53 40.04 -9.78
CA LEU A 126 13.47 39.07 -9.20
C LEU A 126 13.11 38.71 -7.76
N ASP A 127 12.71 39.69 -6.95
CA ASP A 127 12.27 39.46 -5.58
C ASP A 127 11.04 38.55 -5.54
N PHE A 128 10.02 38.87 -6.33
CA PHE A 128 8.80 38.08 -6.44
C PHE A 128 9.11 36.65 -6.87
N LEU A 129 9.91 36.47 -7.92
CA LEU A 129 10.27 35.13 -8.41
C LEU A 129 11.00 34.33 -7.33
N SER A 130 11.92 34.97 -6.60
CA SER A 130 12.71 34.32 -5.57
C SER A 130 11.85 33.89 -4.37
N VAL A 131 11.04 34.81 -3.83
CA VAL A 131 10.12 34.53 -2.72
C VAL A 131 9.13 33.42 -3.09
N VAL A 132 8.48 33.53 -4.25
CA VAL A 132 7.52 32.51 -4.72
C VAL A 132 8.19 31.15 -4.88
N THR A 133 9.43 31.09 -5.37
CA THR A 133 10.15 29.82 -5.54
C THR A 133 10.37 29.13 -4.19
N PHE A 134 10.84 29.84 -3.17
CA PHE A 134 11.11 29.25 -1.86
C PHE A 134 9.82 28.84 -1.13
N TRP A 135 8.76 29.64 -1.22
CA TRP A 135 7.45 29.24 -0.67
C TRP A 135 6.88 28.02 -1.39
N THR A 136 6.95 27.99 -2.72
CA THR A 136 6.48 26.84 -3.50
C THR A 136 7.25 25.58 -3.13
N LEU A 137 8.58 25.67 -2.97
CA LEU A 137 9.40 24.53 -2.56
C LEU A 137 9.02 24.01 -1.18
N ASN A 138 8.71 24.89 -0.22
CA ASN A 138 8.24 24.52 1.10
C ASN A 138 6.88 23.79 1.06
N GLU A 139 5.94 24.29 0.27
CA GLU A 139 4.62 23.64 0.13
C GLU A 139 4.76 22.26 -0.54
N VAL A 140 5.59 22.13 -1.57
CA VAL A 140 5.88 20.83 -2.22
C VAL A 140 6.55 19.87 -1.23
N ALA A 141 7.50 20.33 -0.42
CA ALA A 141 8.12 19.50 0.61
C ALA A 141 7.07 19.00 1.63
N ARG A 142 6.16 19.88 2.07
CA ARG A 142 5.07 19.52 2.99
C ARG A 142 4.14 18.46 2.40
N ASP A 143 3.81 18.56 1.11
CA ASP A 143 2.98 17.56 0.44
C ASP A 143 3.71 16.19 0.33
N LEU A 144 5.02 16.21 0.06
CA LEU A 144 5.84 15.00 -0.03
C LEU A 144 6.07 14.30 1.32
N GLU A 145 5.99 15.03 2.44
CA GLU A 145 6.08 14.45 3.79
C GLU A 145 4.89 13.51 4.12
N SER A 146 3.73 13.68 3.46
CA SER A 146 2.53 12.88 3.71
C SER A 146 1.95 12.31 2.41
N PRO A 147 2.61 11.29 1.83
CA PRO A 147 2.33 10.85 0.46
C PRO A 147 1.00 10.11 0.27
N PHE A 148 0.23 9.90 1.34
CA PHE A 148 -1.03 9.14 1.31
C PHE A 148 -2.28 9.99 1.52
N ILE A 149 -2.13 11.30 1.80
CA ILE A 149 -3.23 12.13 2.33
C ILE A 149 -3.64 13.27 1.38
N PHE A 150 -2.74 13.76 0.53
CA PHE A 150 -2.92 15.02 -0.22
C PHE A 150 -3.12 14.82 -1.75
N PRO A 151 -4.37 14.81 -2.25
CA PRO A 151 -4.62 14.80 -3.70
C PRO A 151 -4.18 16.11 -4.37
N PRO A 152 -3.76 16.09 -5.64
CA PRO A 152 -3.75 14.95 -6.57
C PRO A 152 -2.44 14.13 -6.57
N ASN A 153 -1.48 14.49 -5.73
CA ASN A 153 -0.14 13.89 -5.71
C ASN A 153 -0.01 12.74 -4.71
N ASP A 154 -1.12 12.31 -4.10
CA ASP A 154 -1.17 11.17 -3.22
C ASP A 154 -0.98 9.85 -3.99
N LEU A 155 -0.49 8.84 -3.29
CA LEU A 155 -0.47 7.49 -3.85
C LEU A 155 -1.91 7.03 -4.11
N PRO A 156 -2.23 6.50 -5.30
CA PRO A 156 -3.57 6.09 -5.68
C PRO A 156 -3.90 4.72 -5.05
N LEU A 157 -3.91 4.64 -3.72
CA LEU A 157 -4.11 3.40 -2.95
C LEU A 157 -5.36 2.62 -3.38
N PRO A 158 -6.54 3.25 -3.61
CA PRO A 158 -7.72 2.51 -4.06
C PRO A 158 -7.52 1.85 -5.43
N ARG A 159 -6.83 2.53 -6.36
CA ARG A 159 -6.51 1.99 -7.69
C ARG A 159 -5.49 0.86 -7.60
N MET A 160 -4.49 0.98 -6.73
CA MET A 160 -3.52 -0.07 -6.48
C MET A 160 -4.19 -1.33 -5.92
N GLN A 161 -5.09 -1.17 -4.94
CA GLN A 161 -5.87 -2.27 -4.38
C GLN A 161 -6.78 -2.92 -5.43
N HIS A 162 -7.45 -2.12 -6.26
CA HIS A 162 -8.28 -2.63 -7.35
C HIS A 162 -7.45 -3.48 -8.33
N ASN A 163 -6.32 -2.95 -8.79
CA ASN A 163 -5.42 -3.67 -9.68
C ASN A 163 -4.87 -4.96 -9.06
N PHE A 164 -4.58 -4.95 -7.75
CA PHE A 164 -4.18 -6.15 -7.02
C PHE A 164 -5.30 -7.21 -7.01
N ASN A 165 -6.53 -6.81 -6.72
CA ASN A 165 -7.69 -7.71 -6.73
C ASN A 165 -7.94 -8.30 -8.13
N GLU A 166 -7.83 -7.50 -9.20
CA GLU A 166 -7.96 -7.98 -10.59
C GLU A 166 -6.89 -9.02 -10.93
N ARG A 167 -5.64 -8.80 -10.50
CA ARG A 167 -4.55 -9.77 -10.68
C ARG A 167 -4.85 -11.09 -9.96
N LEU A 168 -5.37 -11.04 -8.72
CA LEU A 168 -5.77 -12.25 -7.99
C LEU A 168 -6.92 -12.99 -8.67
N LEU A 169 -7.90 -12.29 -9.22
CA LEU A 169 -9.01 -12.90 -9.95
C LEU A 169 -8.51 -13.57 -11.24
N SER A 170 -7.62 -12.91 -11.98
CA SER A 170 -7.03 -13.46 -13.20
C SER A 170 -6.24 -14.74 -12.94
N SER A 171 -5.41 -14.78 -11.89
CA SER A 171 -4.62 -15.97 -11.57
C SER A 171 -5.48 -17.12 -11.02
N ALA A 172 -6.51 -16.80 -10.24
CA ALA A 172 -7.44 -17.81 -9.71
C ALA A 172 -8.30 -18.44 -10.82
N SER A 173 -8.74 -17.65 -11.81
CA SER A 173 -9.52 -18.17 -12.94
C SER A 173 -8.69 -19.10 -13.84
N ALA A 174 -7.45 -18.73 -14.16
CA ALA A 174 -6.54 -19.59 -14.92
C ALA A 174 -6.25 -20.92 -14.22
N ALA A 175 -5.98 -20.89 -12.90
CA ALA A 175 -5.76 -22.11 -12.13
C ALA A 175 -7.00 -23.02 -12.06
N PHE A 176 -8.21 -22.43 -12.03
CA PHE A 176 -9.45 -23.17 -12.07
C PHE A 176 -9.65 -23.87 -13.42
N GLU A 177 -9.37 -23.19 -14.53
CA GLU A 177 -9.48 -23.76 -15.87
C GLU A 177 -8.53 -24.95 -16.07
N GLU A 178 -7.29 -24.83 -15.61
CA GLU A 178 -6.32 -25.94 -15.64
C GLU A 178 -6.81 -27.16 -14.83
N ALA A 179 -7.41 -26.92 -13.66
CA ALA A 179 -7.97 -27.98 -12.82
C ALA A 179 -9.16 -28.69 -13.48
N VAL A 180 -10.05 -27.93 -14.13
CA VAL A 180 -11.20 -28.47 -14.88
C VAL A 180 -10.74 -29.33 -16.05
N LEU A 181 -9.76 -28.85 -16.83
CA LEU A 181 -9.21 -29.60 -17.96
C LEU A 181 -8.61 -30.94 -17.51
N ARG A 182 -7.82 -30.95 -16.43
CA ARG A 182 -7.24 -32.17 -15.85
C ARG A 182 -8.29 -33.18 -15.40
N TYR A 183 -9.42 -32.71 -14.88
CA TYR A 183 -10.53 -33.57 -14.46
C TYR A 183 -11.27 -34.18 -15.66
N SER A 184 -11.49 -33.42 -16.74
CA SER A 184 -12.17 -33.93 -17.95
C SER A 184 -11.34 -34.96 -18.74
N SER A 185 -10.02 -34.98 -18.55
CA SER A 185 -9.08 -35.90 -19.19
C SER A 185 -8.87 -37.24 -18.46
N ARG A 186 -9.53 -37.43 -17.31
CA ARG A 186 -9.52 -38.68 -16.53
C ARG A 186 -10.89 -39.35 -16.59
#